data_AF-A0A158M702-F1
#
_entry.id   AF-A0A158M702-F1
#
_cell.length_a   1.000
_cell.length_b   1.000
_cell.length_c   1.000
_cell.angle_alpha   90.00
_cell.angle_beta   90.00
_cell.angle_gamma   90.00
#
_symmetry.space_group_name_H-M   'P 1'
#
loop_
_entity.id
_entity.type
_entity.pdbx_description
1 polymer ?
#
loop_
_entity_poly.entity_id
_entity_poly.type
_entity_poly.pdbx_seq_one_letter_code
_entity_poly.pdbx_strand_id
1 'polypeptide(L)'
;MLRKGPWKYHHYVRFEPELFNLEQDPEELHDLAADPAYATVLADMKAALYAICNPEDVDRQAKADQAALIERLGGVQIASTMGSSSATPAPVVEKKA
;
A
#
# COMPACT_ATOMS: atom_id res chain seq x y z
N MET A 1 4.28 -4.38 -1.52
CA MET A 1 4.27 -5.78 -1.04
C MET A 1 5.44 -6.53 -1.67
N LEU A 2 5.85 -7.65 -1.06
CA LEU A 2 6.80 -8.61 -1.64
C LEU A 2 6.15 -9.99 -1.72
N ARG A 3 6.33 -10.70 -2.83
CA ARG A 3 5.99 -12.12 -2.95
C ARG A 3 7.25 -12.94 -3.21
N LYS A 4 7.47 -14.00 -2.43
CA LYS A 4 8.63 -14.87 -2.55
C LYS A 4 8.28 -16.29 -2.12
N GLY A 5 8.31 -17.23 -3.07
CA GLY A 5 7.84 -18.59 -2.83
C GLY A 5 6.36 -18.58 -2.41
N PRO A 6 5.97 -19.31 -1.35
CA PRO A 6 4.59 -19.32 -0.87
C PRO A 6 4.22 -18.05 -0.09
N TRP A 7 5.18 -17.20 0.24
CA TRP A 7 4.95 -16.09 1.16
C TRP A 7 4.58 -14.79 0.45
N LYS A 8 3.64 -14.06 1.03
CA LYS A 8 3.30 -12.68 0.68
C LYS A 8 3.44 -11.80 1.91
N TYR A 9 4.18 -10.72 1.77
CA TYR A 9 4.50 -9.77 2.84
C TYR A 9 4.04 -8.37 2.45
N HIS A 10 3.24 -7.76 3.31
CA HIS A 10 2.84 -6.36 3.19
C HIS A 10 3.64 -5.52 4.19
N HIS A 11 4.22 -4.44 3.68
CA HIS A 11 4.93 -3.46 4.49
C HIS A 11 4.19 -2.14 4.39
N TYR A 12 3.99 -1.50 5.54
CA TYR A 12 3.34 -0.21 5.65
C TYR A 12 4.23 0.73 6.45
N VAL A 13 4.54 1.89 5.89
CA VAL A 13 5.31 2.90 6.63
C VAL A 13 4.42 3.48 7.75
N ARG A 14 4.81 3.18 9.00
CA ARG A 14 4.13 3.56 10.27
C ARG A 14 2.94 2.68 10.69
N PHE A 15 2.76 1.51 10.10
CA PHE A 15 1.76 0.53 10.54
C PHE A 15 2.37 -0.87 10.65
N GLU A 16 1.70 -1.76 11.37
CA GLU A 16 2.12 -3.16 11.49
C GLU A 16 2.11 -3.85 10.12
N PRO A 17 3.06 -4.76 9.85
CA PRO A 17 3.07 -5.52 8.61
C PRO A 17 2.01 -6.63 8.62
N GLU A 18 1.78 -7.24 7.46
CA GLU A 18 0.98 -8.47 7.33
C GLU A 18 1.82 -9.55 6.62
N LEU A 19 1.62 -10.81 6.97
CA LEU A 19 2.31 -11.95 6.40
C LEU A 19 1.34 -13.12 6.14
N PHE A 20 1.32 -13.61 4.90
CA PHE A 20 0.45 -14.71 4.48
C PHE A 20 1.24 -15.85 3.82
N ASN A 21 0.81 -17.08 4.05
CA ASN A 21 1.25 -18.25 3.28
C ASN A 21 0.19 -18.59 2.22
N LEU A 22 0.45 -18.23 0.96
CA LEU A 22 -0.49 -18.39 -0.14
C LEU A 22 -0.73 -19.84 -0.58
N GLU A 23 0.10 -20.80 -0.17
CA GLU A 23 -0.17 -22.22 -0.44
C GLU A 23 -1.25 -22.76 0.52
N GLN A 24 -1.24 -22.29 1.77
CA GLN A 24 -2.17 -22.73 2.81
C GLN A 24 -3.39 -21.83 2.93
N ASP A 25 -3.23 -20.55 2.60
CA ASP A 25 -4.24 -19.49 2.70
C ASP A 25 -4.23 -18.63 1.41
N PRO A 26 -4.75 -19.16 0.28
CA PRO A 26 -4.74 -18.45 -1.00
C PRO A 26 -5.57 -17.16 -1.01
N GLU A 27 -6.51 -17.04 -0.07
CA GLU A 27 -7.42 -15.89 0.07
C GLU A 27 -6.91 -14.84 1.07
N GLU A 28 -5.74 -15.05 1.70
CA GLU A 28 -5.10 -14.09 2.61
C GLU A 28 -5.99 -13.72 3.81
N LEU A 29 -6.71 -14.70 4.35
CA LEU A 29 -7.67 -14.50 5.45
C LEU A 29 -7.00 -14.55 6.84
N HIS A 30 -5.79 -15.09 6.94
CA HIS A 30 -5.09 -15.32 8.21
C HIS A 30 -3.72 -14.64 8.22
N ASP A 31 -3.65 -13.46 8.85
CA ASP A 31 -2.38 -12.76 9.06
C ASP A 31 -1.53 -13.48 10.12
N LEU A 32 -0.31 -13.85 9.72
CA LEU A 32 0.68 -14.55 10.53
C LEU A 32 1.76 -13.60 11.10
N ALA A 33 1.71 -12.29 10.81
CA ALA A 33 2.77 -11.36 11.19
C ALA A 33 2.97 -11.23 12.71
N ALA A 34 1.89 -11.37 13.49
CA ALA A 34 1.94 -11.30 14.95
C ALA A 34 2.29 -12.65 15.63
N ASP A 35 2.32 -13.75 14.88
CA ASP A 35 2.59 -15.08 15.44
C ASP A 35 4.11 -15.32 15.58
N PRO A 36 4.63 -15.53 16.81
CA PRO A 36 6.06 -15.76 17.05
C PRO A 36 6.63 -16.96 16.28
N ALA A 37 5.81 -17.95 15.92
CA ALA A 37 6.24 -19.10 15.14
C ALA A 37 6.75 -18.70 13.74
N TYR A 38 6.29 -17.56 13.21
CA TYR A 38 6.65 -17.06 11.88
C TYR A 38 7.59 -15.85 11.92
N ALA A 39 8.14 -15.49 13.09
CA ALA A 39 9.01 -14.32 13.26
C ALA A 39 10.24 -14.34 12.32
N THR A 40 10.85 -15.51 12.12
CA THR A 40 11.98 -15.65 11.18
C THR A 40 11.56 -15.38 9.74
N VAL A 41 10.43 -15.93 9.30
CA VAL A 41 9.89 -15.71 7.94
C VAL A 41 9.57 -14.23 7.74
N LEU A 42 8.96 -13.58 8.72
CA LEU A 42 8.66 -12.16 8.69
C LEU A 42 9.94 -11.32 8.53
N ALA A 43 10.98 -11.63 9.30
CA ALA A 43 12.27 -10.95 9.23
C ALA A 43 12.95 -11.14 7.86
N ASP A 44 12.94 -12.35 7.33
CA ASP A 44 13.53 -12.67 6.02
C ASP A 44 12.80 -11.98 4.87
N MET A 45 11.46 -11.94 4.92
CA MET A 45 10.63 -11.24 3.94
C MET A 45 10.86 -9.73 4.01
N LYS A 46 10.96 -9.16 5.22
CA LYS A 46 11.33 -7.76 5.42
C LYS A 46 12.71 -7.46 4.84
N ALA A 47 13.73 -8.26 5.18
CA ALA A 47 15.09 -8.07 4.66
C ALA A 47 15.13 -8.15 3.13
N ALA A 48 14.40 -9.10 2.53
CA ALA A 48 14.29 -9.23 1.09
C ALA A 48 13.61 -8.01 0.43
N LEU A 49 12.61 -7.41 1.07
CA LEU A 49 12.03 -6.15 0.59
C LEU A 49 13.03 -4.99 0.69
N TYR A 50 13.74 -4.87 1.82
CA TYR A 50 14.71 -3.79 2.04
C TYR A 50 15.93 -3.90 1.11
N ALA A 51 16.24 -5.09 0.59
CA ALA A 51 17.24 -5.27 -0.45
C ALA A 51 16.81 -4.70 -1.82
N ILE A 52 15.50 -4.51 -2.06
CA ILE A 52 14.96 -3.92 -3.29
C ILE A 52 14.87 -2.40 -3.13
N CYS A 53 14.31 -1.93 -2.03
CA CYS A 53 14.20 -0.50 -1.73
C CYS A 53 14.08 -0.25 -0.23
N ASN A 54 14.45 0.95 0.22
CA ASN A 54 14.10 1.44 1.56
C ASN A 54 12.67 2.00 1.52
N PRO A 55 11.66 1.34 2.13
CA PRO A 55 10.26 1.77 2.04
C PRO A 55 10.02 3.18 2.59
N GLU A 56 10.74 3.58 3.65
CA GLU A 56 10.61 4.90 4.26
C GLU A 56 11.11 6.02 3.33
N ASP A 57 12.20 5.78 2.59
CA ASP A 57 12.70 6.74 1.60
C ASP A 57 11.74 6.86 0.41
N VAL A 58 11.17 5.74 -0.05
CA VAL A 58 10.19 5.73 -1.14
C VAL A 58 8.90 6.45 -0.74
N ASP A 59 8.38 6.22 0.47
CA ASP A 59 7.20 6.93 1.00
C ASP A 59 7.42 8.44 1.07
N ARG A 60 8.58 8.85 1.60
CA ARG A 60 8.95 10.27 1.68
C ARG A 60 9.05 10.90 0.29
N GLN A 61 9.69 10.23 -0.66
CA GLN A 61 9.83 10.74 -2.03
C GLN A 61 8.47 10.87 -2.72
N ALA A 62 7.61 9.84 -2.63
CA ALA A 62 6.29 9.85 -3.23
C ALA A 62 5.43 11.01 -2.70
N LYS A 63 5.48 11.30 -1.40
CA LYS A 63 4.77 12.44 -0.79
C LYS A 63 5.32 13.78 -1.26
N ALA A 64 6.64 13.91 -1.41
CA ALA A 64 7.26 15.11 -1.94
C ALA A 64 6.82 15.37 -3.40
N ASP A 65 6.78 14.32 -4.23
CA ASP A 65 6.35 14.41 -5.62
C ASP A 65 4.86 14.79 -5.72
N GLN A 66 4.01 14.24 -4.85
CA GLN A 66 2.60 14.63 -4.75
C GLN A 66 2.44 16.10 -4.34
N ALA A 67 3.21 16.58 -3.36
CA ALA A 67 3.20 17.98 -2.96
C ALA A 67 3.61 18.91 -4.11
N ALA A 68 4.69 18.58 -4.83
CA ALA A 68 5.14 19.34 -5.99
C ALA A 68 4.08 19.37 -7.12
N LEU A 69 3.37 18.25 -7.34
CA LEU A 69 2.27 18.20 -8.28
C LEU A 69 1.13 19.14 -7.87
N ILE A 70 0.73 19.14 -6.59
CA ILE A 70 -0.31 20.02 -6.06
C ILE A 70 0.06 21.49 -6.27
N GLU A 71 1.31 21.88 -5.99
CA GLU A 71 1.78 23.25 -6.21
C GLU A 71 1.72 23.64 -7.70
N ARG A 72 2.19 22.76 -8.60
CA ARG A 72 2.12 23.00 -10.05
C ARG A 72 0.69 23.17 -10.56
N LEU A 73 -0.27 22.54 -9.91
CA LEU A 73 -1.69 22.63 -10.22
C LEU A 73 -2.39 23.87 -9.62
N GLY A 74 -1.65 24.73 -8.92
CA GLY A 74 -2.15 25.95 -8.29
C GLY A 74 -2.63 25.77 -6.86
N GLY A 75 -2.13 24.75 -6.16
CA GLY A 75 -2.36 24.50 -4.75
C GLY A 75 -3.54 23.59 -4.45
N VAL A 76 -3.65 23.20 -3.18
CA VAL A 76 -4.59 22.16 -2.71
C VAL A 76 -6.05 22.46 -3.01
N GLN A 77 -6.44 23.75 -2.98
CA GLN A 77 -7.81 24.17 -3.24
C GLN A 77 -8.22 23.87 -4.69
N ILE A 78 -7.32 24.07 -5.66
CA ILE A 78 -7.61 23.78 -7.06
C ILE A 78 -7.48 22.27 -7.31
N ALA A 79 -6.41 21.64 -6.81
CA ALA A 79 -6.15 20.21 -6.98
C ALA A 79 -7.30 19.33 -6.48
N SER A 80 -7.94 19.68 -5.37
CA SER A 80 -9.07 18.92 -4.81
C SER A 80 -10.33 18.91 -5.70
N THR A 81 -10.44 19.85 -6.65
CA THR A 81 -11.61 19.95 -7.56
C THR A 81 -11.47 19.16 -8.85
N MET A 82 -10.26 18.70 -9.20
CA MET A 82 -9.99 18.13 -10.53
C MET A 82 -10.56 16.74 -10.75
N GLY A 83 -11.05 16.07 -9.70
CA GLY A 83 -11.61 14.72 -9.78
C GLY A 83 -10.62 13.69 -10.31
N SER A 84 -11.02 12.42 -10.34
CA SER A 84 -10.24 11.35 -10.96
C SER A 84 -10.60 11.26 -12.45
N SER A 85 -9.76 11.83 -13.31
CA SER A 85 -9.97 11.86 -14.77
C SER A 85 -10.02 10.48 -15.44
N SER A 86 -9.61 9.41 -14.75
CA SER A 86 -9.56 8.04 -15.25
C SER A 86 -10.56 7.07 -14.61
N ALA A 87 -11.40 7.51 -13.67
CA ALA A 87 -12.38 6.62 -13.06
C ALA A 87 -13.64 6.50 -13.94
N THR A 88 -14.18 5.29 -14.04
CA THR A 88 -15.55 5.08 -14.55
C THR A 88 -16.51 5.90 -13.68
N PRO A 89 -17.33 6.80 -14.26
CA PRO A 89 -18.27 7.59 -13.49
C PRO A 89 -19.16 6.68 -12.64
N ALA A 90 -19.35 7.04 -11.36
CA ALA A 90 -20.36 6.37 -10.55
C ALA A 90 -21.73 6.51 -11.24
N PRO A 91 -22.58 5.47 -11.22
CA PRO A 91 -23.92 5.57 -11.77
C PRO A 91 -24.68 6.72 -11.09
N VAL A 92 -25.39 7.51 -11.90
CA VAL A 92 -26.20 8.63 -11.39
C VAL A 92 -27.33 8.05 -10.55
N VAL A 93 -27.26 8.22 -9.23
CA VAL A 93 -28.38 7.92 -8.34
C VAL A 93 -29.23 9.18 -8.28
N GLU A 94 -30.42 9.15 -8.89
CA GLU A 94 -31.40 10.23 -8.72
C GLU A 94 -31.73 10.37 -7.23
N LYS A 95 -31.48 11.55 -6.66
CA LYS A 95 -31.99 11.88 -5.33
C LYS A 95 -33.51 11.95 -5.44
N LYS A 96 -34.21 10.96 -4.87
CA LYS A 96 -35.66 11.06 -4.67
C LYS A 96 -35.94 12.27 -3.78
N ALA A 97 -36.87 13.11 -4.25
CA ALA A 97 -37.41 14.27 -3.54
C ALA A 97 -38.17 13.87 -2.27
#